data_AF-A0A067E884-F1
#
_entry.id   AF-A0A067E884-F1
#
_cell.length_a   1.000
_cell.length_b   1.000
_cell.length_c   1.000
_cell.angle_alpha   90.00
_cell.angle_beta   90.00
_cell.angle_gamma   90.00
#
_symmetry.space_group_name_H-M   'P 1'
#
loop_
_entity.id
_entity.type
_entity.pdbx_description
1 polymer ?
#
loop_
_entity_poly.entity_id
_entity_poly.type
_entity_poly.pdbx_seq_one_letter_code
_entity_poly.pdbx_strand_id
1 'polypeptide(L)'
;MEEETNGIDEERKQQHEEDASVTEILRDRFRLSTISIAEAEANQIGMEISKPIIACISDLAFKYTEQLAKDLELFAQHAGRKSVRMEDVILSAHRNERLAATLRSFRNDLKAKEPRSERKRKKSSTREDITTTNVVQVPDL
;
A
#
# COMPACT_ATOMS: atom_id res chain seq x y z
N MET A 1 -31.52 -30.23 -8.12
CA MET A 1 -31.02 -29.71 -6.82
C MET A 1 -29.69 -30.35 -6.42
N GLU A 2 -29.36 -31.59 -6.80
CA GLU A 2 -28.04 -32.20 -6.49
C GLU A 2 -26.91 -31.79 -7.47
N GLU A 3 -27.22 -31.37 -8.70
CA GLU A 3 -26.22 -30.90 -9.66
C GLU A 3 -25.69 -29.49 -9.35
N GLU A 4 -26.53 -28.60 -8.82
CA GLU A 4 -26.13 -27.24 -8.43
C GLU A 4 -25.20 -27.24 -7.20
N THR A 5 -25.41 -28.16 -6.24
CA THR A 5 -24.53 -28.31 -5.08
C THR A 5 -23.16 -28.87 -5.46
N ASN A 6 -23.10 -29.78 -6.44
CA ASN A 6 -21.84 -30.28 -6.98
C ASN A 6 -21.08 -29.21 -7.76
N GLY A 7 -21.78 -28.33 -8.50
CA GLY A 7 -21.16 -27.20 -9.18
C GLY A 7 -20.50 -26.19 -8.23
N ILE A 8 -21.18 -25.83 -7.14
CA ILE A 8 -20.67 -24.88 -6.14
C ILE A 8 -19.44 -25.43 -5.40
N ASP A 9 -19.41 -26.73 -5.09
CA ASP A 9 -18.26 -27.33 -4.40
C ASP A 9 -17.04 -27.48 -5.31
N GLU A 10 -17.23 -27.77 -6.59
CA GLU A 10 -16.13 -27.79 -7.57
C GLU A 10 -15.59 -26.37 -7.87
N GLU A 11 -16.45 -25.36 -7.95
CA GLU A 11 -16.02 -23.95 -8.07
C GLU A 11 -15.17 -23.51 -6.86
N ARG A 12 -15.56 -23.90 -5.64
CA ARG A 12 -14.78 -23.61 -4.42
C ARG A 12 -13.43 -24.30 -4.40
N LYS A 13 -13.36 -25.55 -4.84
CA LYS A 13 -12.08 -26.28 -4.96
C LYS A 13 -11.16 -25.60 -5.98
N GLN A 14 -11.71 -25.22 -7.13
CA GLN A 14 -10.98 -24.53 -8.18
C GLN A 14 -10.41 -23.19 -7.65
N GLN A 15 -11.23 -22.38 -6.96
CA GLN A 15 -10.77 -21.15 -6.32
C GLN A 15 -9.66 -21.39 -5.29
N HIS A 16 -9.78 -22.43 -4.47
CA HIS A 16 -8.77 -22.75 -3.48
C HIS A 16 -7.43 -23.16 -4.11
N GLU A 17 -7.48 -23.93 -5.19
CA GLU A 17 -6.28 -24.33 -5.95
C GLU A 17 -5.62 -23.12 -6.62
N GLU A 18 -6.41 -22.21 -7.19
CA GLU A 18 -5.93 -20.94 -7.73
C GLU A 18 -5.27 -20.08 -6.64
N ASP A 19 -5.92 -19.91 -5.48
CA ASP A 19 -5.37 -19.16 -4.35
C ASP A 19 -4.08 -19.78 -3.83
N ALA A 20 -4.00 -21.11 -3.77
CA ALA A 20 -2.79 -21.83 -3.38
C ALA A 20 -1.65 -21.59 -4.39
N SER A 21 -1.95 -21.64 -5.69
CA SER A 21 -0.98 -21.35 -6.75
C SER A 21 -0.47 -19.91 -6.69
N VAL A 22 -1.36 -18.93 -6.52
CA VAL A 22 -0.99 -17.52 -6.36
C VAL A 22 -0.13 -17.32 -5.10
N THR A 23 -0.49 -17.98 -4.01
CA THR A 23 0.26 -17.95 -2.75
C THR A 23 1.68 -18.49 -2.92
N GLU A 24 1.85 -19.57 -3.69
CA GLU A 24 3.16 -20.15 -4.00
C GLU A 24 4.03 -19.17 -4.80
N ILE A 25 3.47 -18.55 -5.85
CA ILE A 25 4.18 -17.54 -6.65
C ILE A 25 4.61 -16.35 -5.79
N LEU A 26 3.73 -15.88 -4.90
CA LEU A 26 4.05 -14.78 -3.98
C LEU A 26 5.15 -15.18 -3.00
N ARG A 27 5.11 -16.40 -2.45
CA ARG A 27 6.13 -16.91 -1.53
C ARG A 27 7.49 -17.01 -2.23
N ASP A 28 7.54 -17.47 -3.46
CA ASP A 28 8.79 -17.55 -4.24
C ASP A 28 9.39 -16.18 -4.51
N ARG A 29 8.57 -15.21 -4.93
CA ARG A 29 9.02 -13.81 -5.11
C ARG A 29 9.51 -13.21 -3.80
N PHE A 30 8.81 -13.48 -2.71
CA PHE A 30 9.18 -13.03 -1.37
C PHE A 30 10.55 -13.60 -0.96
N ARG A 31 10.79 -14.87 -1.25
CA ARG A 31 12.08 -15.53 -1.00
C ARG A 31 13.23 -14.89 -1.77
N LEU A 32 13.02 -14.57 -3.06
CA LEU A 32 14.03 -13.87 -3.86
C LEU A 32 14.39 -12.50 -3.27
N SER A 33 13.39 -11.73 -2.83
CA SER A 33 13.62 -10.45 -2.14
C SER A 33 14.40 -10.64 -0.84
N THR A 34 14.04 -11.65 -0.05
CA THR A 34 14.71 -11.98 1.21
C THR A 34 16.17 -12.36 0.99
N ILE A 35 16.46 -13.20 -0.01
CA ILE A 35 17.83 -13.56 -0.41
C ILE A 35 18.62 -12.29 -0.73
N SER A 36 18.09 -11.42 -1.60
CA SER A 36 18.77 -10.19 -2.02
C SER A 36 19.11 -9.28 -0.84
N ILE A 37 18.18 -9.09 0.11
CA ILE A 37 18.40 -8.25 1.29
C ILE A 37 19.42 -8.90 2.23
N ALA A 38 19.27 -10.20 2.50
CA ALA A 38 20.15 -10.92 3.43
C ALA A 38 21.60 -10.99 2.92
N GLU A 39 21.79 -11.25 1.63
CA GLU A 39 23.12 -11.25 1.00
C GLU A 39 23.73 -9.85 0.98
N ALA A 40 22.95 -8.81 0.67
CA ALA A 40 23.44 -7.43 0.72
C ALA A 40 23.90 -7.03 2.13
N GLU A 41 23.20 -7.45 3.18
CA GLU A 41 23.60 -7.19 4.57
C GLU A 41 24.82 -8.02 4.98
N ALA A 42 24.85 -9.31 4.63
CA ALA A 42 25.98 -10.19 4.93
C ALA A 42 27.27 -9.68 4.27
N ASN A 43 27.19 -9.22 3.02
CA ASN A 43 28.31 -8.64 2.29
C ASN A 43 28.81 -7.34 2.92
N GLN A 44 27.93 -6.48 3.46
CA GLN A 44 28.34 -5.26 4.16
C GLN A 44 29.16 -5.55 5.42
N ILE A 45 28.89 -6.68 6.08
CA ILE A 45 29.56 -7.10 7.32
C ILE A 45 30.75 -8.03 7.02
N GLY A 46 30.95 -8.43 5.75
CA GLY A 46 32.01 -9.35 5.34
C GLY A 46 31.77 -10.79 5.81
N MET A 47 30.50 -11.19 5.92
CA MET A 47 30.08 -12.52 6.35
C MET A 47 29.23 -13.20 5.27
N GLU A 48 29.08 -14.52 5.38
CA GLU A 48 28.14 -15.30 4.57
C GLU A 48 26.94 -15.73 5.42
N ILE A 49 25.78 -15.84 4.78
CA ILE A 49 24.55 -16.33 5.43
C ILE A 49 24.19 -17.73 4.91
N SER A 50 23.86 -18.62 5.85
CA SER A 50 23.45 -19.99 5.57
C SER A 50 22.10 -20.05 4.82
N LYS A 51 22.01 -20.89 3.77
CA LYS A 51 20.79 -21.07 2.96
C LYS A 51 19.56 -21.47 3.78
N PRO A 52 19.62 -22.45 4.72
CA PRO A 52 18.53 -22.73 5.64
C PRO A 52 18.06 -21.53 6.46
N ILE A 53 18.97 -20.64 6.86
CA ILE A 53 18.62 -19.44 7.63
C ILE A 53 17.86 -18.45 6.75
N ILE A 54 18.29 -18.24 5.50
CA ILE A 54 17.56 -17.40 4.55
C ILE A 54 16.15 -17.95 4.30
N ALA A 55 16.00 -19.26 4.12
CA ALA A 55 14.69 -19.90 3.94
C ALA A 55 13.78 -19.66 5.17
N CYS A 56 14.31 -19.83 6.37
CA CYS A 56 13.58 -19.58 7.61
C CYS A 56 13.15 -18.11 7.76
N ILE A 57 14.05 -17.16 7.45
CA ILE A 57 13.72 -15.71 7.47
C ILE A 57 12.62 -15.40 6.46
N SER A 58 12.70 -15.97 5.26
CA SER A 58 11.70 -15.78 4.20
C SER A 58 10.31 -16.26 4.67
N ASP A 59 10.24 -17.47 5.24
CA ASP A 59 8.97 -18.03 5.72
C ASP A 59 8.40 -17.22 6.89
N LEU A 60 9.27 -16.77 7.80
CA LEU A 60 8.87 -15.96 8.94
C LEU A 60 8.32 -14.61 8.49
N ALA A 61 9.02 -13.92 7.59
CA ALA A 61 8.61 -12.60 7.12
C ALA A 61 7.37 -12.68 6.20
N PHE A 62 7.19 -13.76 5.44
CA PHE A 62 5.95 -14.02 4.69
C PHE A 62 4.75 -14.17 5.63
N LYS A 63 4.87 -15.02 6.67
CA LYS A 63 3.83 -15.18 7.70
C LYS A 63 3.55 -13.89 8.47
N TYR A 64 4.60 -13.13 8.78
CA TYR A 64 4.46 -11.83 9.45
C TYR A 64 3.69 -10.83 8.59
N THR A 65 3.87 -10.85 7.27
CA THR A 65 3.15 -9.97 6.34
C THR A 65 1.64 -10.20 6.39
N GLU A 66 1.19 -11.45 6.56
CA GLU A 66 -0.23 -11.78 6.73
C GLU A 66 -0.80 -11.13 8.00
N GLN A 67 -0.12 -11.28 9.14
CA GLN A 67 -0.55 -10.68 10.40
C GLN A 67 -0.54 -9.14 10.32
N LEU A 68 0.52 -8.58 9.73
CA LEU A 68 0.64 -7.14 9.53
C LEU A 68 -0.51 -6.60 8.67
N ALA A 69 -0.90 -7.29 7.60
CA ALA A 69 -2.02 -6.89 6.75
C ALA A 69 -3.34 -6.82 7.53
N LYS A 70 -3.62 -7.83 8.37
CA LYS A 70 -4.82 -7.86 9.23
C LYS A 70 -4.80 -6.71 10.24
N ASP A 71 -3.66 -6.46 10.87
CA ASP A 71 -3.51 -5.37 11.83
C ASP A 71 -3.74 -4.00 11.15
N LEU A 72 -3.16 -3.78 9.96
CA LEU A 72 -3.32 -2.53 9.20
C LEU A 72 -4.77 -2.29 8.77
N GLU A 73 -5.48 -3.35 8.37
CA GLU A 73 -6.90 -3.29 8.06
C GLU A 73 -7.70 -2.86 9.30
N LEU A 74 -7.47 -3.52 10.45
CA LEU A 74 -8.15 -3.21 11.70
C LEU A 74 -7.87 -1.78 12.17
N PHE A 75 -6.64 -1.28 12.02
CA PHE A 75 -6.31 0.12 12.37
C PHE A 75 -7.05 1.13 11.49
N ALA A 76 -7.12 0.88 10.17
CA ALA A 76 -7.88 1.73 9.27
C ALA A 76 -9.38 1.71 9.60
N GLN A 77 -9.95 0.52 9.85
CA GLN A 77 -11.35 0.33 10.21
C GLN A 77 -11.70 0.99 11.56
N HIS A 78 -10.84 0.86 12.58
CA HIS A 78 -11.00 1.50 13.88
C HIS A 78 -11.09 3.03 13.75
N ALA A 79 -10.36 3.61 12.80
CA ALA A 79 -10.42 5.03 12.46
C ALA A 79 -11.56 5.40 11.48
N GLY A 80 -12.49 4.48 11.19
CA GLY A 80 -13.62 4.70 10.28
C GLY A 80 -13.23 4.83 8.80
N ARG A 81 -12.07 4.30 8.38
CA ARG A 81 -11.54 4.43 7.02
C ARG A 81 -11.52 3.07 6.32
N LYS A 82 -11.63 3.10 4.99
CA LYS A 82 -11.47 1.93 4.10
C LYS A 82 -10.09 1.82 3.45
N SER A 83 -9.20 2.78 3.73
CA SER A 83 -7.88 2.88 3.13
C SER A 83 -6.84 3.13 4.22
N VAL A 84 -5.79 2.31 4.19
CA VAL A 84 -4.63 2.35 5.08
C VAL A 84 -3.82 3.62 4.81
N ARG A 85 -3.38 4.29 5.88
CA ARG A 85 -2.52 5.49 5.83
C ARG A 85 -1.22 5.25 6.57
N MET A 86 -0.30 6.21 6.47
CA MET A 86 1.02 6.16 7.13
C MET A 86 0.91 6.01 8.65
N GLU A 87 -0.14 6.54 9.25
CA GLU A 87 -0.43 6.48 10.67
C GLU A 87 -0.72 5.04 11.13
N ASP A 88 -1.38 4.24 10.30
CA ASP A 88 -1.65 2.83 10.58
C ASP A 88 -0.35 2.02 10.54
N VAL A 89 0.53 2.33 9.58
CA VAL A 89 1.86 1.70 9.45
C VAL A 89 2.77 2.07 10.63
N ILE A 90 2.72 3.32 11.10
CA ILE A 90 3.49 3.73 12.29
C ILE A 90 2.92 3.03 13.55
N LEU A 91 1.60 2.87 13.64
CA LEU A 91 0.96 2.21 14.77
C LEU A 91 1.31 0.72 14.87
N SER A 92 1.54 0.02 13.75
CA SER A 92 1.97 -1.38 13.79
C SER A 92 3.31 -1.57 14.50
N ALA A 93 4.16 -0.54 14.52
CA ALA A 93 5.46 -0.55 15.21
C ALA A 93 5.40 -0.12 16.69
N HIS A 94 4.21 0.06 17.29
CA HIS A 94 4.05 0.58 18.66
C HIS A 94 4.81 -0.20 19.75
N ARG A 95 5.11 -1.48 19.52
CA ARG A 95 5.88 -2.32 20.47
C ARG A 95 7.38 -2.01 20.48
N ASN A 96 7.86 -1.26 19.49
CA ASN A 96 9.27 -0.88 19.34
C ASN A 96 9.37 0.62 19.05
N GLU A 97 9.58 1.42 20.10
CA GLU A 97 9.59 2.88 19.99
C GLU A 97 10.70 3.39 19.05
N ARG A 98 11.87 2.72 19.01
CA ARG A 98 12.94 3.08 18.08
C ARG A 98 12.50 2.89 16.63
N LEU A 99 11.84 1.78 16.32
CA LEU A 99 11.29 1.54 14.98
C LEU A 99 10.18 2.54 14.63
N ALA A 100 9.26 2.79 15.56
CA ALA A 100 8.20 3.79 15.37
C ALA A 100 8.77 5.19 15.09
N ALA A 101 9.83 5.59 15.81
CA ALA A 101 10.54 6.85 15.57
C ALA A 101 11.17 6.91 14.17
N THR A 102 11.85 5.83 13.74
CA THR A 102 12.41 5.74 12.37
C THR A 102 11.32 5.88 11.31
N LEU A 103 10.17 5.20 11.47
CA LEU A 103 9.05 5.29 10.54
C LEU A 103 8.44 6.70 10.50
N ARG A 104 8.33 7.39 11.65
CA ARG A 104 7.89 8.79 11.70
C ARG A 104 8.85 9.72 10.95
N SER A 105 10.16 9.52 11.09
CA SER A 105 11.16 10.28 10.34
C SER A 105 11.00 10.05 8.84
N PHE A 106 10.90 8.78 8.43
CA PHE A 106 10.74 8.41 7.02
C PHE A 106 9.47 9.01 6.40
N ARG A 107 8.34 9.03 7.12
CA ARG A 107 7.12 9.72 6.71
C ARG A 107 7.34 11.21 6.43
N ASN A 108 8.12 11.90 7.27
CA ASN A 108 8.39 13.33 7.10
C ASN A 108 9.26 13.58 5.86
N ASP A 109 10.25 12.72 5.61
CA ASP A 109 11.11 12.80 4.43
C ASP A 109 10.32 12.60 3.13
N LEU A 110 9.35 11.67 3.12
CA LEU A 110 8.45 11.47 1.98
C LEU A 110 7.60 12.71 1.70
N LYS A 111 7.04 13.35 2.72
CA LYS A 111 6.26 14.59 2.58
C LYS A 111 7.10 15.76 2.10
N ALA A 112 8.39 15.81 2.47
CA ALA A 112 9.31 16.84 2.01
C ALA A 112 9.69 16.67 0.53
N LYS A 113 9.73 15.42 0.04
CA LYS A 113 10.07 15.07 -1.34
C LYS A 113 8.85 15.06 -2.28
N GLU A 114 7.63 15.08 -1.75
CA GLU A 114 6.43 15.14 -2.57
C GLU A 114 6.37 16.51 -3.28
N PRO A 115 6.39 16.57 -4.62
CA PRO A 115 6.29 17.83 -5.34
C PRO A 115 4.96 18.47 -4.95
N ARG A 116 5.01 19.66 -4.32
CA ARG A 116 3.83 20.46 -4.00
C ARG A 116 3.03 20.63 -5.28
N SER A 117 1.99 19.81 -5.48
CA SER A 117 1.09 20.02 -6.60
C SER A 117 0.49 21.41 -6.42
N GLU A 118 0.80 22.30 -7.36
CA GLU A 118 0.25 23.65 -7.39
C GLU A 118 -1.26 23.59 -7.65
N ARG A 119 -2.06 23.21 -6.67
CA ARG A 119 -3.47 23.58 -6.65
C ARG A 119 -3.58 24.95 -6.00
N LYS A 120 -3.11 25.95 -6.75
CA LYS A 120 -3.72 27.29 -6.75
C LYS A 120 -5.21 27.11 -7.09
N ARG A 121 -6.05 26.81 -6.10
CA ARG A 121 -7.47 27.14 -6.20
C ARG A 121 -7.53 28.67 -6.14
N LYS A 122 -7.50 29.27 -7.34
CA LYS A 122 -7.80 30.67 -7.57
C LYS A 122 -9.17 30.94 -6.92
N LYS A 123 -9.16 31.69 -5.82
CA LYS A 123 -10.37 32.25 -5.20
C LYS A 123 -11.00 33.18 -6.25
N SER A 124 -11.99 32.68 -6.99
CA SER A 124 -12.80 33.52 -7.89
C SER A 124 -13.76 34.34 -7.04
N SER A 125 -13.30 35.51 -6.60
CA SER A 125 -14.15 36.58 -6.08
C SER A 125 -14.46 37.56 -7.21
N THR A 126 -15.62 37.47 -7.85
CA THR A 126 -16.20 38.54 -8.68
C THR A 126 -17.71 38.27 -8.74
N ARG A 127 -18.45 38.86 -7.79
CA ARG A 127 -19.26 40.09 -7.89
C ARG A 127 -20.53 39.91 -8.72
N GLU A 128 -21.64 40.05 -7.99
CA GLU A 128 -23.02 40.09 -8.47
C GLU A 128 -23.31 41.33 -9.32
N ASP A 129 -24.15 41.09 -10.32
CA ASP A 129 -25.26 41.90 -10.85
C ASP A 129 -25.02 43.38 -11.19
N ILE A 130 -25.18 43.72 -12.48
CA ILE A 130 -25.95 44.88 -12.95
C ILE A 130 -26.37 44.63 -14.41
N THR A 131 -27.66 44.84 -14.58
CA THR A 131 -28.51 44.72 -15.74
C THR A 131 -28.29 45.77 -16.83
N THR A 132 -28.77 45.38 -18.02
CA THR A 132 -29.39 46.20 -19.09
C THR A 132 -28.54 46.87 -20.18
N THR A 133 -29.06 46.65 -21.40
CA THR A 133 -29.14 47.56 -22.57
C THR A 133 -27.96 47.67 -23.55
N ASN A 134 -28.18 46.98 -24.68
CA ASN A 134 -28.28 47.53 -26.05
C ASN A 134 -27.03 47.89 -26.88
N VAL A 135 -27.18 47.46 -28.15
CA VAL A 135 -26.69 47.97 -29.45
C VAL A 135 -25.55 47.20 -30.12
N VAL A 136 -25.98 46.60 -31.24
CA VAL A 136 -25.25 46.01 -32.37
C VAL A 136 -24.31 47.03 -33.02
N GLN A 137 -23.06 46.63 -33.30
CA GLN A 137 -22.38 47.05 -34.54
C GLN A 137 -21.20 46.13 -34.90
N VAL A 138 -21.34 45.47 -36.05
CA VAL A 138 -20.23 44.93 -36.87
C VAL A 138 -19.77 46.09 -37.78
N PRO A 139 -18.47 46.22 -38.12
CA PRO A 139 -18.08 45.68 -39.43
C PRO A 139 -16.65 45.12 -39.53
N ASP A 140 -16.56 44.29 -40.58
CA ASP A 140 -15.49 43.68 -41.35
C ASP A 140 -14.19 44.49 -41.58
N LEU A 141 -13.07 43.76 -41.60
CA LEU A 141 -12.12 43.74 -42.72
C LEU A 141 -11.41 42.37 -42.79
#